data_AF-A0A1T1BGL6-F1
#
_entry.id   AF-A0A1T1BGL6-F1
#
_cell.length_a   1.000
_cell.length_b   1.000
_cell.length_c   1.000
_cell.angle_alpha   90.00
_cell.angle_beta   90.00
_cell.angle_gamma   90.00
#
_symmetry.space_group_name_H-M   'P 1'
#
loop_
_entity.id
_entity.type
_entity.pdbx_description
1 polymer ?
#
loop_
_entity_poly.entity_id
_entity_poly.type
_entity_poly.pdbx_seq_one_letter_code
_entity_poly.pdbx_strand_id
1 'polypeptide(L)'
;MNGLCSPFNRSPYDTDGWPVSGPLLLALTLIAVYWLARVGRAARLSLRPAQAWWAVPGLALLLLAALLELPALFGVGAALLLLSEFAPAAFTPAPADLPGRWAQAGWPLVGVVLGAGLLTALPGAPAAEQAALLPLGAASLLAGGAGLLGALLIPPLHRRAPLGFQVRWNRTVTPEWPDLSVTVTEQGAYLKNVSGRALRLAGWSPAGLNAWYRVRGPGGTPLLELRSGQEALLPVTAQDSGVRVWYAPLRADEAHLFRADWTPPARAESRVLN
;
A
#
# COMPACT_ATOMS: atom_id res chain seq x y z
N MET A 1 -30.55 -76.93 -12.06
CA MET A 1 -31.20 -76.43 -10.82
C MET A 1 -30.20 -75.45 -10.21
N ASN A 2 -30.14 -74.20 -10.68
CA ASN A 2 -31.00 -73.06 -10.32
C ASN A 2 -31.19 -72.90 -8.80
N GLY A 3 -30.68 -71.77 -8.27
CA GLY A 3 -30.80 -71.34 -6.88
C GLY A 3 -29.72 -70.31 -6.53
N LEU A 4 -29.68 -69.17 -7.22
CA LEU A 4 -30.11 -67.86 -6.70
C LEU A 4 -29.08 -67.28 -5.70
N CYS A 5 -28.14 -66.46 -6.16
CA CYS A 5 -28.27 -65.00 -6.18
C CYS A 5 -28.89 -64.42 -4.89
N SER A 6 -28.03 -63.97 -3.97
CA SER A 6 -28.35 -62.86 -3.08
C SER A 6 -27.20 -61.85 -3.13
N PRO A 7 -27.34 -60.75 -3.89
CA PRO A 7 -26.40 -59.65 -3.85
C PRO A 7 -27.12 -58.38 -3.37
N PHE A 8 -27.73 -58.35 -2.19
CA PHE A 8 -28.31 -57.10 -1.68
C PHE A 8 -28.28 -57.05 -0.16
N ASN A 9 -27.09 -56.77 0.37
CA ASN A 9 -26.97 -56.06 1.64
C ASN A 9 -25.90 -54.97 1.48
N ARG A 10 -26.13 -54.06 0.53
CA ARG A 10 -25.47 -52.74 0.57
C ARG A 10 -26.25 -51.91 1.58
N SER A 11 -25.55 -51.49 2.62
CA SER A 11 -26.04 -50.48 3.54
C SER A 11 -26.46 -49.25 2.74
N PRO A 12 -27.60 -48.60 3.02
CA PRO A 12 -27.97 -47.33 2.38
C PRO A 12 -27.02 -46.17 2.73
N TYR A 13 -25.95 -46.44 3.50
CA TYR A 13 -24.88 -45.51 3.83
C TYR A 13 -23.56 -45.79 3.10
N ASP A 14 -23.53 -46.68 2.08
CA ASP A 14 -22.45 -46.69 1.09
C ASP A 14 -22.56 -45.43 0.21
N THR A 15 -22.33 -44.27 0.81
CA THR A 15 -21.85 -43.14 0.05
C THR A 15 -20.38 -43.43 -0.22
N ASP A 16 -20.07 -43.85 -1.44
CA ASP A 16 -18.78 -43.63 -2.11
C ASP A 16 -18.53 -42.11 -2.26
N GLY A 17 -18.71 -41.39 -1.17
CA GLY A 17 -18.94 -39.96 -1.06
C GLY A 17 -17.95 -39.39 -0.07
N TRP A 18 -17.42 -38.24 -0.43
CA TRP A 18 -16.38 -37.53 0.28
C TRP A 18 -16.50 -37.56 1.82
N PRO A 19 -15.38 -37.58 2.55
CA PRO A 19 -15.35 -37.66 4.02
C PRO A 19 -15.91 -36.41 4.74
N VAL A 20 -16.49 -35.46 4.01
CA VAL A 20 -17.06 -34.22 4.54
C VAL A 20 -18.50 -34.09 4.07
N SER A 21 -19.42 -33.86 5.01
CA SER A 21 -20.84 -33.72 4.68
C SER A 21 -21.07 -32.52 3.76
N GLY A 22 -21.93 -32.70 2.74
CA GLY A 22 -22.31 -31.63 1.80
C GLY A 22 -22.78 -30.33 2.49
N PRO A 23 -23.62 -30.39 3.55
CA PRO A 23 -24.03 -29.20 4.29
C PRO A 23 -22.87 -28.44 4.95
N LEU A 24 -21.89 -29.16 5.52
CA LEU A 24 -20.72 -28.54 6.13
C LEU A 24 -19.86 -27.84 5.08
N LEU A 25 -19.59 -28.49 3.94
CA LEU A 25 -18.86 -27.87 2.84
C LEU A 25 -19.54 -26.60 2.34
N LEU A 26 -20.87 -26.63 2.20
CA LEU A 26 -21.65 -25.46 1.81
C LEU A 26 -21.50 -24.33 2.84
N ALA A 27 -21.67 -24.63 4.13
CA ALA A 27 -21.54 -23.64 5.20
C ALA A 27 -20.14 -22.99 5.22
N LEU A 28 -19.09 -23.80 5.15
CA LEU A 28 -17.70 -23.31 5.12
C LEU A 28 -17.41 -22.47 3.87
N THR A 29 -17.96 -22.87 2.72
CA THR A 29 -17.85 -22.10 1.47
C THR A 29 -18.54 -20.74 1.59
N LEU A 30 -19.75 -20.70 2.17
CA LEU A 30 -20.47 -19.45 2.39
C LEU A 30 -19.71 -18.52 3.34
N ILE A 31 -19.13 -19.05 4.42
CA ILE A 31 -18.29 -18.28 5.35
C ILE A 31 -17.04 -17.74 4.63
N ALA A 32 -16.38 -18.57 3.81
CA ALA A 32 -15.21 -18.17 3.04
C ALA A 32 -15.53 -17.04 2.04
N VAL A 33 -16.65 -17.17 1.31
CA VAL A 33 -17.12 -16.15 0.36
C VAL A 33 -17.48 -14.85 1.07
N TYR A 34 -18.21 -14.94 2.20
CA TYR A 34 -18.52 -13.79 3.04
C TYR A 34 -17.24 -13.06 3.48
N TRP A 35 -16.26 -13.82 3.98
CA TRP A 35 -15.00 -13.26 4.45
C TRP A 35 -14.20 -12.62 3.32
N LEU A 36 -14.11 -13.24 2.14
CA LEU A 36 -13.48 -12.64 0.95
C LEU A 36 -14.18 -11.34 0.52
N ALA A 37 -15.52 -11.31 0.54
CA ALA A 37 -16.29 -10.10 0.25
C ALA A 37 -16.02 -9.00 1.29
N ARG A 38 -15.86 -9.35 2.57
CA ARG A 38 -15.45 -8.42 3.64
C ARG A 38 -14.05 -7.88 3.41
N VAL A 39 -13.08 -8.73 3.07
CA VAL A 39 -11.71 -8.32 2.70
C VAL A 39 -11.72 -7.40 1.49
N GLY A 40 -12.48 -7.72 0.44
CA GLY A 40 -12.58 -6.89 -0.76
C GLY A 40 -13.18 -5.50 -0.48
N ARG A 41 -14.22 -5.41 0.36
CA ARG A 41 -14.77 -4.12 0.81
C ARG A 41 -13.76 -3.33 1.64
N ALA A 42 -13.05 -3.98 2.56
CA ALA A 42 -12.02 -3.34 3.38
C ALA A 42 -10.84 -2.84 2.53
N ALA A 43 -10.40 -3.62 1.55
CA ALA A 43 -9.33 -3.25 0.63
C ALA A 43 -9.66 -1.98 -0.16
N ARG A 44 -10.90 -1.83 -0.64
CA ARG A 44 -11.36 -0.59 -1.30
C ARG A 44 -11.30 0.65 -0.39
N LEU A 45 -11.38 0.44 0.92
CA LEU A 45 -11.23 1.49 1.94
C LEU A 45 -9.77 1.68 2.40
N SER A 46 -8.79 1.11 1.67
CA SER A 46 -7.37 1.12 2.03
C SER A 46 -7.07 0.49 3.40
N LEU A 47 -7.84 -0.54 3.76
CA LEU A 47 -7.60 -1.34 4.95
C LEU A 47 -7.07 -2.72 4.55
N ARG A 48 -6.13 -3.25 5.32
CA ARG A 48 -5.59 -4.61 5.17
C ARG A 48 -6.09 -5.52 6.29
N PRO A 49 -6.33 -6.81 6.01
CA PRO A 49 -6.62 -7.80 7.05
C PRO A 49 -5.43 -7.90 8.01
N ALA A 50 -5.72 -7.78 9.31
CA ALA A 50 -4.78 -7.99 10.41
C ALA A 50 -5.26 -9.19 11.22
N GLN A 51 -6.04 -9.00 12.28
CA GLN A 51 -6.63 -10.13 13.03
C GLN A 51 -7.69 -10.88 12.21
N ALA A 52 -8.23 -10.28 11.15
CA ALA A 52 -9.10 -10.98 10.20
C ALA A 52 -8.44 -12.19 9.52
N TRP A 53 -7.10 -12.29 9.53
CA TRP A 53 -6.38 -13.46 9.02
C TRP A 53 -6.66 -14.76 9.78
N TRP A 54 -7.15 -14.69 11.02
CA TRP A 54 -7.53 -15.88 11.80
C TRP A 54 -8.67 -16.69 11.18
N ALA A 55 -9.41 -16.13 10.22
CA ALA A 55 -10.42 -16.87 9.47
C ALA A 55 -9.84 -18.04 8.66
N VAL A 56 -8.61 -17.90 8.14
CA VAL A 56 -7.94 -18.93 7.33
C VAL A 56 -7.65 -20.19 8.16
N PRO A 57 -6.88 -20.13 9.27
CA PRO A 57 -6.70 -21.30 10.13
C PRO A 57 -8.00 -21.73 10.80
N GLY A 58 -8.95 -20.81 11.08
CA GLY A 58 -10.28 -21.15 11.59
C GLY A 58 -11.05 -22.11 10.67
N LEU A 59 -11.18 -21.76 9.38
CA LEU A 59 -11.82 -22.62 8.38
C LEU A 59 -11.07 -23.93 8.15
N ALA A 60 -9.73 -23.89 8.13
CA ALA A 60 -8.91 -25.09 7.99
C ALA A 60 -9.11 -26.07 9.15
N LEU A 61 -9.20 -25.56 10.38
CA LEU A 61 -9.47 -26.37 11.57
C LEU A 61 -10.87 -26.96 11.58
N LEU A 62 -11.88 -26.24 11.06
CA LEU A 62 -13.23 -26.80 10.93
C LEU A 62 -13.28 -27.94 9.92
N LEU A 63 -12.53 -27.86 8.82
CA LEU A 63 -12.37 -28.97 7.88
C LEU A 63 -11.65 -30.15 8.53
N LEU A 64 -10.54 -29.91 9.22
CA LEU A 64 -9.80 -30.95 9.94
C LEU A 64 -10.63 -31.61 11.04
N ALA A 65 -11.47 -30.85 11.74
CA ALA A 65 -12.35 -31.37 12.79
C ALA A 65 -13.30 -32.44 12.24
N ALA A 66 -13.84 -32.21 11.03
CA ALA A 66 -14.71 -33.18 10.37
C ALA A 66 -13.95 -34.38 9.83
N LEU A 67 -12.76 -34.18 9.24
CA LEU A 67 -11.96 -35.25 8.63
C LEU A 67 -11.33 -36.18 9.68
N LEU A 68 -10.98 -35.65 10.85
CA LEU A 68 -10.32 -36.39 11.93
C LEU A 68 -11.28 -36.75 13.08
N GLU A 69 -12.56 -36.39 12.96
CA GLU A 69 -13.57 -36.59 13.99
C GLU A 69 -13.14 -36.09 15.39
N LEU A 70 -12.49 -34.92 15.43
CA LEU A 70 -11.92 -34.31 16.64
C LEU A 70 -12.73 -33.06 17.05
N PRO A 71 -13.67 -33.16 18.02
CA PRO A 71 -14.52 -32.03 18.42
C PRO A 71 -13.74 -30.84 18.98
N ALA A 72 -12.58 -31.07 19.57
CA ALA A 72 -11.72 -29.99 20.08
C ALA A 72 -11.27 -29.03 18.96
N LEU A 73 -10.97 -29.54 17.76
CA LEU A 73 -10.59 -28.72 16.61
C LEU A 73 -11.75 -27.86 16.12
N PHE A 74 -12.99 -28.35 16.25
CA PHE A 74 -14.19 -27.58 15.92
C PHE A 74 -14.30 -26.34 16.82
N GLY A 75 -14.15 -26.52 18.15
CA GLY A 75 -14.21 -25.42 19.11
C GLY A 75 -13.14 -24.36 18.87
N VAL A 76 -11.90 -24.78 18.60
CA VAL A 76 -10.79 -23.88 18.28
C VAL A 76 -11.03 -23.16 16.95
N GLY A 77 -11.47 -23.87 15.90
CA GLY A 77 -11.78 -23.30 14.60
C GLY A 77 -12.87 -22.23 14.69
N ALA A 78 -13.95 -22.51 15.41
CA ALA A 78 -15.03 -21.56 15.66
C ALA A 78 -14.54 -20.33 16.45
N ALA A 79 -13.73 -20.52 17.49
CA ALA A 79 -13.15 -19.42 18.27
C ALA A 79 -12.26 -18.50 17.41
N LEU A 80 -11.45 -19.06 16.51
CA LEU A 80 -10.64 -18.28 15.57
C LEU A 80 -11.50 -17.50 14.57
N LEU A 81 -12.61 -18.06 14.10
CA LEU A 81 -13.56 -17.32 13.26
C LEU A 81 -14.20 -16.16 14.02
N LEU A 82 -14.60 -16.36 15.28
CA LEU A 82 -15.12 -15.29 16.12
C LEU A 82 -14.08 -14.20 16.35
N LEU A 83 -12.82 -14.57 16.61
CA LEU A 83 -11.71 -13.62 16.73
C LEU A 83 -11.52 -12.83 15.43
N SER A 84 -11.61 -13.49 14.27
CA SER A 84 -11.51 -12.82 12.97
C SER A 84 -12.66 -11.84 12.70
N GLU A 85 -13.84 -12.10 13.28
CA GLU A 85 -15.04 -11.29 13.08
C GLU A 85 -15.09 -10.09 14.03
N PHE A 86 -14.90 -10.34 15.33
CA PHE A 86 -15.18 -9.40 16.41
C PHE A 86 -13.94 -8.74 17.02
N ALA A 87 -12.74 -9.03 16.52
CA ALA A 87 -11.54 -8.34 16.95
C ALA A 87 -11.61 -6.81 16.66
N PRO A 88 -11.26 -5.95 17.64
CA PRO A 88 -11.22 -4.49 17.43
C PRO A 88 -10.21 -4.07 16.36
N ALA A 89 -9.17 -4.88 16.15
CA ALA A 89 -8.15 -4.69 15.11
C ALA A 89 -8.23 -5.75 14.01
N ALA A 90 -9.44 -6.18 13.63
CA ALA A 90 -9.64 -7.11 12.50
C ALA A 90 -9.01 -6.58 11.21
N PHE A 91 -9.13 -5.27 10.96
CA PHE A 91 -8.52 -4.58 9.84
C PHE A 91 -7.70 -3.38 10.31
N THR A 92 -6.59 -3.10 9.64
CA THR A 92 -5.72 -1.95 9.93
C THR A 92 -5.48 -1.13 8.67
N PRO A 93 -5.20 0.19 8.78
CA PRO A 93 -4.80 0.98 7.63
C PRO A 93 -3.62 0.36 6.89
N ALA A 94 -3.71 0.32 5.57
CA ALA A 94 -2.63 -0.19 4.75
C ALA A 94 -1.42 0.77 4.83
N PRO A 95 -0.19 0.26 4.96
CA PRO A 95 0.98 1.10 5.15
C PRO A 95 1.24 2.00 3.93
N ALA A 96 1.67 3.24 4.16
CA ALA A 96 1.83 4.23 3.10
C ALA A 96 2.96 3.90 2.11
N ASP A 97 3.90 3.02 2.48
CA ASP A 97 5.03 2.50 1.71
C ASP A 97 4.74 1.16 1.02
N LEU A 98 3.48 0.80 0.83
CA LEU A 98 3.14 -0.43 0.13
C LEU A 98 3.88 -0.52 -1.21
N PRO A 99 4.63 -1.62 -1.45
CA PRO A 99 5.39 -1.79 -2.68
C PRO A 99 4.44 -1.83 -3.89
N GLY A 100 4.94 -1.69 -5.11
CA GLY A 100 4.07 -1.67 -6.30
C GLY A 100 3.15 -2.90 -6.39
N ARG A 101 2.00 -2.78 -7.09
CA ARG A 101 0.97 -3.83 -7.20
C ARG A 101 1.54 -5.23 -7.49
N TRP A 102 2.54 -5.32 -8.36
CA TRP A 102 3.20 -6.57 -8.73
C TRP A 102 4.04 -7.19 -7.61
N ALA A 103 4.74 -6.38 -6.82
CA ALA A 103 5.47 -6.84 -5.66
C ALA A 103 4.53 -7.30 -4.53
N GLN A 104 3.35 -6.68 -4.41
CA GLN A 104 2.30 -7.14 -3.49
C GLN A 104 1.65 -8.44 -3.94
N ALA A 105 1.56 -8.69 -5.25
CA ALA A 105 0.91 -9.87 -5.83
C ALA A 105 1.78 -11.14 -5.86
N GLY A 106 3.07 -11.06 -5.55
CA GLY A 106 3.99 -12.21 -5.58
C GLY A 106 3.58 -13.36 -4.65
N TRP A 107 3.53 -13.11 -3.33
CA TRP A 107 3.16 -14.16 -2.37
C TRP A 107 1.70 -14.64 -2.50
N PRO A 108 0.70 -13.77 -2.80
CA PRO A 108 -0.68 -14.22 -2.99
C PRO A 108 -0.83 -15.14 -4.20
N LEU A 109 -0.13 -14.85 -5.32
CA LEU A 109 -0.10 -15.74 -6.49
C LEU A 109 0.46 -17.12 -6.12
N VAL A 110 1.56 -17.16 -5.36
CA VAL A 110 2.12 -18.43 -4.86
C VAL A 110 1.07 -19.20 -4.05
N GLY A 111 0.36 -18.53 -3.14
CA GLY A 111 -0.72 -19.15 -2.35
C GLY A 111 -1.86 -19.72 -3.20
N VAL A 112 -2.31 -18.99 -4.23
CA VAL A 112 -3.35 -19.46 -5.16
C VAL A 112 -2.86 -20.64 -5.99
N VAL A 113 -1.66 -20.56 -6.56
CA VAL A 113 -1.07 -21.63 -7.40
C VAL A 113 -0.84 -22.89 -6.57
N LEU A 114 -0.28 -22.76 -5.37
CA LEU A 114 -0.10 -23.89 -4.45
C LEU A 114 -1.45 -24.47 -4.01
N GLY A 115 -2.41 -23.62 -3.61
CA GLY A 115 -3.73 -24.07 -3.19
C GLY A 115 -4.47 -24.82 -4.30
N ALA A 116 -4.46 -24.28 -5.53
CA ALA A 116 -5.01 -24.94 -6.69
C ALA A 116 -4.30 -26.27 -6.99
N GLY A 117 -2.96 -26.28 -6.97
CA GLY A 117 -2.16 -27.49 -7.17
C GLY A 117 -2.49 -28.60 -6.18
N LEU A 118 -2.57 -28.28 -4.89
CA LEU A 118 -2.93 -29.24 -3.84
C LEU A 118 -4.35 -29.79 -4.03
N LEU A 119 -5.32 -28.95 -4.38
CA LEU A 119 -6.70 -29.38 -4.62
C LEU A 119 -6.83 -30.23 -5.91
N THR A 120 -6.03 -29.95 -6.94
CA THR A 120 -6.01 -30.78 -8.16
C THR A 120 -5.35 -32.14 -7.95
N ALA A 121 -4.42 -32.26 -7.00
CA ALA A 121 -3.79 -33.53 -6.65
C ALA A 121 -4.68 -34.43 -5.79
N LEU A 122 -5.69 -33.85 -5.13
CA LEU A 122 -6.56 -34.53 -4.17
C LEU A 122 -7.22 -35.82 -4.70
N PRO A 123 -7.77 -35.89 -5.94
CA PRO A 123 -8.42 -37.12 -6.44
C PRO A 123 -7.44 -38.29 -6.64
N GLY A 124 -6.14 -38.02 -6.82
CA GLY A 124 -5.10 -39.03 -6.99
C GLY A 124 -4.38 -39.41 -5.70
N ALA A 125 -4.65 -38.72 -4.60
CA ALA A 125 -3.97 -38.92 -3.33
C ALA A 125 -4.60 -40.07 -2.52
N PRO A 126 -3.81 -40.84 -1.74
CA PRO A 126 -4.35 -41.82 -0.82
C PRO A 126 -5.18 -41.14 0.28
N ALA A 127 -6.19 -41.84 0.83
CA ALA A 127 -7.12 -41.30 1.81
C ALA A 127 -6.43 -40.67 3.04
N ALA A 128 -5.31 -41.25 3.48
CA ALA A 128 -4.50 -40.73 4.58
C ALA A 128 -3.92 -39.32 4.30
N GLU A 129 -3.61 -39.01 3.03
CA GLU A 129 -3.06 -37.71 2.62
C GLU A 129 -4.17 -36.70 2.30
N GLN A 130 -5.34 -37.17 1.84
CA GLN A 130 -6.49 -36.30 1.54
C GLN A 130 -6.91 -35.46 2.74
N ALA A 131 -6.81 -36.02 3.95
CA ALA A 131 -7.11 -35.33 5.21
C ALA A 131 -6.24 -34.09 5.47
N ALA A 132 -5.02 -34.07 4.93
CA ALA A 132 -4.10 -32.93 5.03
C ALA A 132 -4.19 -32.01 3.80
N LEU A 133 -4.29 -32.59 2.59
CA LEU A 133 -4.28 -31.86 1.32
C LEU A 133 -5.49 -30.94 1.17
N LEU A 134 -6.69 -31.39 1.55
CA LEU A 134 -7.91 -30.59 1.43
C LEU A 134 -7.85 -29.29 2.27
N PRO A 135 -7.61 -29.31 3.59
CA PRO A 135 -7.54 -28.10 4.39
C PRO A 135 -6.34 -27.22 4.03
N LEU A 136 -5.18 -27.79 3.70
CA LEU A 136 -4.01 -27.01 3.26
C LEU A 136 -4.26 -26.33 1.92
N GLY A 137 -4.85 -27.03 0.97
CA GLY A 137 -5.21 -26.49 -0.34
C GLY A 137 -6.23 -25.37 -0.22
N ALA A 138 -7.31 -25.59 0.54
CA ALA A 138 -8.34 -24.60 0.81
C ALA A 138 -7.80 -23.35 1.54
N ALA A 139 -6.98 -23.55 2.59
CA ALA A 139 -6.35 -22.45 3.33
C ALA A 139 -5.40 -21.63 2.45
N SER A 140 -4.58 -22.29 1.64
CA SER A 140 -3.65 -21.62 0.72
C SER A 140 -4.40 -20.82 -0.35
N LEU A 141 -5.44 -21.41 -0.94
CA LEU A 141 -6.28 -20.75 -1.93
C LEU A 141 -6.99 -19.53 -1.34
N LEU A 142 -7.55 -19.67 -0.13
CA LEU A 142 -8.25 -18.60 0.57
C LEU A 142 -7.29 -17.45 0.94
N ALA A 143 -6.10 -17.79 1.44
CA ALA A 143 -5.10 -16.80 1.81
C ALA A 143 -4.53 -16.06 0.59
N GLY A 144 -4.21 -16.80 -0.47
CA GLY A 144 -3.81 -16.23 -1.75
C GLY A 144 -4.90 -15.35 -2.36
N GLY A 145 -6.16 -15.80 -2.33
CA GLY A 145 -7.31 -15.04 -2.81
C GLY A 145 -7.49 -13.72 -2.08
N ALA A 146 -7.45 -13.72 -0.74
CA ALA A 146 -7.50 -12.50 0.05
C ALA A 146 -6.31 -11.56 -0.19
N GLY A 147 -5.11 -12.12 -0.32
CA GLY A 147 -3.91 -11.34 -0.66
C GLY A 147 -4.03 -10.67 -2.03
N LEU A 148 -4.55 -11.37 -3.04
CA LEU A 148 -4.81 -10.83 -4.38
C LEU A 148 -5.88 -9.75 -4.36
N LEU A 149 -6.99 -9.97 -3.63
CA LEU A 149 -8.01 -8.93 -3.43
C LEU A 149 -7.39 -7.66 -2.82
N GLY A 150 -6.50 -7.81 -1.84
CA GLY A 150 -5.72 -6.70 -1.30
C GLY A 150 -4.88 -6.00 -2.36
N ALA A 151 -4.06 -6.74 -3.10
CA ALA A 151 -3.16 -6.18 -4.13
C ALA A 151 -3.91 -5.48 -5.28
N LEU A 152 -5.11 -5.97 -5.63
CA LEU A 152 -5.92 -5.44 -6.73
C LEU A 152 -6.81 -4.27 -6.32
N LEU A 153 -7.41 -4.34 -5.12
CA LEU A 153 -8.45 -3.41 -4.69
C LEU A 153 -7.95 -2.31 -3.76
N ILE A 154 -6.78 -2.46 -3.12
CA ILE A 154 -6.17 -1.34 -2.38
C ILE A 154 -5.74 -0.30 -3.43
N PRO A 155 -6.33 0.91 -3.40
CA PRO A 155 -5.95 1.95 -4.33
C PRO A 155 -4.47 2.31 -4.12
N PRO A 156 -3.69 2.54 -5.20
CA PRO A 156 -2.32 2.99 -5.07
C PRO A 156 -2.36 4.36 -4.38
N LEU A 157 -1.98 4.38 -3.11
CA LEU A 157 -1.65 5.61 -2.42
C LEU A 157 -0.45 6.17 -3.17
N HIS A 158 -0.70 7.14 -4.05
CA HIS A 158 0.36 7.87 -4.73
C HIS A 158 1.14 8.59 -3.64
N ARG A 159 2.21 7.97 -3.14
CA ARG A 159 3.24 8.71 -2.42
C ARG A 159 3.76 9.73 -3.41
N ARG A 160 3.37 10.99 -3.23
CA ARG A 160 4.10 12.09 -3.85
C ARG A 160 5.55 11.91 -3.44
N ALA A 161 6.43 11.66 -4.41
CA ALA A 161 7.84 11.51 -4.11
C ALA A 161 8.29 12.72 -3.29
N PRO A 162 9.09 12.52 -2.21
CA PRO A 162 9.62 13.65 -1.47
C PRO A 162 10.39 14.55 -2.43
N LEU A 163 10.00 15.83 -2.54
CA LEU A 163 10.73 16.83 -3.31
C LEU A 163 12.12 16.97 -2.67
N GLY A 164 13.13 16.50 -3.38
CA GLY A 164 14.51 16.45 -2.91
C GLY A 164 15.48 16.89 -4.00
N PHE A 165 16.77 16.64 -3.78
CA PHE A 165 17.84 17.07 -4.70
C PHE A 165 17.65 16.59 -6.14
N GLN A 166 17.07 15.40 -6.33
CA GLN A 166 16.82 14.82 -7.66
C GLN A 166 15.98 15.73 -8.57
N VAL A 167 15.17 16.61 -8.01
CA VAL A 167 14.30 17.55 -8.73
C VAL A 167 15.12 18.52 -9.59
N ARG A 168 16.37 18.79 -9.22
CA ARG A 168 17.30 19.64 -9.98
C ARG A 168 17.51 19.15 -11.42
N TRP A 169 17.48 17.83 -11.62
CA TRP A 169 17.78 17.18 -12.89
C TRP A 169 16.53 16.79 -13.67
N ASN A 170 15.35 17.00 -13.08
CA ASN A 170 14.07 16.66 -13.70
C ASN A 170 13.53 17.85 -14.53
N ARG A 171 12.59 17.56 -15.43
CA ARG A 171 11.84 18.60 -16.13
C ARG A 171 11.10 19.45 -15.10
N THR A 172 11.32 20.76 -15.15
CA THR A 172 10.66 21.75 -14.30
C THR A 172 9.73 22.61 -15.14
N VAL A 173 8.63 23.04 -14.52
CA VAL A 173 7.66 23.95 -15.13
C VAL A 173 7.84 25.33 -14.49
N THR A 174 7.75 26.38 -15.29
CA THR A 174 7.60 27.74 -14.77
C THR A 174 6.12 28.08 -14.86
N PRO A 175 5.41 28.29 -13.74
CA PRO A 175 3.99 28.59 -13.78
C PRO A 175 3.74 29.93 -14.47
N GLU A 176 2.57 30.06 -15.10
CA GLU A 176 2.13 31.30 -15.77
C GLU A 176 2.03 32.47 -14.77
N TRP A 177 1.57 32.18 -13.56
CA TRP A 177 1.49 33.15 -12.45
C TRP A 177 2.54 32.83 -11.39
N PRO A 178 3.21 33.84 -10.82
CA PRO A 178 4.24 33.62 -9.81
C PRO A 178 3.63 33.09 -8.51
N ASP A 179 4.04 31.89 -8.07
CA ASP A 179 3.66 31.38 -6.74
C ASP A 179 4.54 31.94 -5.61
N LEU A 180 5.74 32.41 -5.98
CA LEU A 180 6.76 32.91 -5.07
C LEU A 180 7.15 34.33 -5.48
N SER A 181 7.44 35.17 -4.49
CA SER A 181 8.10 36.46 -4.68
C SER A 181 9.40 36.52 -3.88
N VAL A 182 10.35 37.33 -4.34
CA VAL A 182 11.61 37.56 -3.64
C VAL A 182 11.79 39.05 -3.37
N THR A 183 12.21 39.37 -2.16
CA THR A 183 12.63 40.71 -1.76
C THR A 183 14.06 40.64 -1.24
N VAL A 184 14.97 41.42 -1.82
CA VAL A 184 16.38 41.44 -1.42
C VAL A 184 16.60 42.52 -0.37
N THR A 185 17.27 42.17 0.73
CA THR A 185 17.64 43.07 1.81
C THR A 185 19.12 42.86 2.20
N GLU A 186 19.63 43.65 3.14
CA GLU A 186 20.99 43.50 3.67
C GLU A 186 21.24 42.15 4.36
N GLN A 187 20.19 41.51 4.87
CA GLN A 187 20.28 40.22 5.58
C GLN A 187 20.24 39.02 4.62
N GLY A 188 19.84 39.24 3.37
CA GLY A 188 19.69 38.20 2.35
C GLY A 188 18.44 38.38 1.51
N ALA A 189 17.96 37.29 0.91
CA ALA A 189 16.77 37.29 0.04
C ALA A 189 15.60 36.67 0.78
N TYR A 190 14.56 37.47 1.04
CA TYR A 190 13.30 37.01 1.60
C TYR A 190 12.46 36.39 0.51
N LEU A 191 12.26 35.08 0.62
CA LEU A 191 11.36 34.32 -0.23
C LEU A 191 9.98 34.27 0.41
N LYS A 192 8.96 34.80 -0.27
CA LYS A 192 7.58 34.79 0.20
C LYS A 192 6.70 33.92 -0.69
N ASN A 193 5.85 33.11 -0.07
CA ASN A 193 4.78 32.43 -0.79
C ASN A 193 3.62 33.40 -1.01
N VAL A 194 3.41 33.80 -2.27
CA VAL A 194 2.31 34.69 -2.68
C VAL A 194 1.14 33.91 -3.29
N SER A 195 1.28 32.60 -3.45
CA SER A 195 0.18 31.73 -3.84
C SER A 195 -0.80 31.53 -2.68
N GLY A 196 -2.09 31.36 -2.98
CA GLY A 196 -3.13 31.02 -2.00
C GLY A 196 -3.06 29.59 -1.45
N ARG A 197 -1.95 28.88 -1.62
CA ARG A 197 -1.77 27.46 -1.27
C ARG A 197 -0.40 27.21 -0.66
N ALA A 198 -0.27 26.14 0.11
CA ALA A 198 1.02 25.71 0.64
C ALA A 198 1.91 25.15 -0.49
N LEU A 199 3.21 25.45 -0.41
CA LEU A 199 4.23 25.00 -1.35
C LEU A 199 5.21 24.09 -0.64
N ARG A 200 5.54 22.95 -1.24
CA ARG A 200 6.59 22.04 -0.79
C ARG A 200 7.92 22.49 -1.39
N LEU A 201 8.94 22.68 -0.55
CA LEU A 201 10.25 23.15 -0.98
C LEU A 201 11.22 21.97 -1.12
N ALA A 202 11.90 21.87 -2.26
CA ALA A 202 12.96 20.89 -2.47
C ALA A 202 14.32 21.44 -2.01
N GLY A 203 14.61 22.68 -2.39
CA GLY A 203 15.87 23.36 -2.12
C GLY A 203 16.07 24.58 -3.02
N TRP A 204 17.19 25.25 -2.86
CA TRP A 204 17.53 26.45 -3.60
C TRP A 204 19.04 26.54 -3.89
N SER A 205 19.39 27.39 -4.87
CA SER A 205 20.77 27.72 -5.24
C SER A 205 20.86 29.20 -5.60
N PRO A 206 21.94 29.91 -5.26
CA PRO A 206 22.25 31.19 -5.87
C PRO A 206 22.42 31.05 -7.39
N ALA A 207 22.12 32.11 -8.14
CA ALA A 207 22.31 32.15 -9.58
C ALA A 207 23.81 32.14 -9.93
N GLY A 208 24.19 31.35 -10.93
CA GLY A 208 25.59 31.19 -11.36
C GLY A 208 26.44 30.26 -10.49
N LEU A 209 25.90 29.74 -9.37
CA LEU A 209 26.57 28.76 -8.52
C LEU A 209 25.93 27.37 -8.65
N ASN A 210 26.76 26.34 -8.57
CA ASN A 210 26.31 24.95 -8.50
C ASN A 210 26.21 24.49 -7.03
N ALA A 211 25.36 25.15 -6.25
CA ALA A 211 25.13 24.79 -4.85
C ALA A 211 23.73 24.19 -4.66
N TRP A 212 23.50 23.54 -3.52
CA TRP A 212 22.17 23.08 -3.13
C TRP A 212 21.97 23.26 -1.65
N TYR A 213 21.10 24.20 -1.31
CA TYR A 213 20.77 24.53 0.08
C TYR A 213 19.32 24.18 0.36
N ARG A 214 19.06 23.76 1.60
CA ARG A 214 17.68 23.68 2.09
C ARG A 214 17.21 25.07 2.48
N VAL A 215 15.95 25.37 2.19
CA VAL A 215 15.31 26.56 2.74
C VAL A 215 15.16 26.37 4.25
N ARG A 216 15.47 27.40 5.02
CA ARG A 216 15.42 27.37 6.48
C ARG A 216 14.49 28.47 6.99
N GLY A 217 13.76 28.18 8.06
CA GLY A 217 13.00 29.20 8.77
C GLY A 217 13.90 30.13 9.60
N PRO A 218 13.32 31.15 10.25
CA PRO A 218 14.06 32.11 11.09
C PRO A 218 14.89 31.44 12.21
N GLY A 219 14.43 30.32 12.75
CA GLY A 219 15.14 29.53 13.76
C GLY A 219 16.20 28.56 13.20
N GLY A 220 16.56 28.66 11.92
CA GLY A 220 17.56 27.78 11.28
C GLY A 220 17.07 26.35 10.98
N THR A 221 15.83 26.01 11.33
CA THR A 221 15.24 24.69 11.04
C THR A 221 14.92 24.56 9.55
N PRO A 222 15.20 23.40 8.92
CA PRO A 222 14.87 23.17 7.52
C PRO A 222 13.36 23.20 7.32
N LEU A 223 12.91 24.01 6.36
CA LEU A 223 11.52 24.22 6.04
C LEU A 223 11.15 23.36 4.82
N LEU A 224 10.32 22.33 5.04
CA LEU A 224 9.84 21.45 3.97
C LEU A 224 8.61 22.02 3.25
N GLU A 225 7.85 22.87 3.93
CA GLU A 225 6.65 23.50 3.41
C GLU A 225 6.60 24.98 3.77
N LEU A 226 6.30 25.82 2.78
CA LEU A 226 6.07 27.24 2.92
C LEU A 226 4.57 27.50 2.79
N ARG A 227 3.92 27.89 3.90
CA ARG A 227 2.48 28.19 3.92
C ARG A 227 2.19 29.46 3.12
N SER A 228 0.93 29.64 2.70
CA SER A 228 0.48 30.86 2.04
C SER A 228 0.82 32.09 2.89
N GLY A 229 1.46 33.09 2.29
CA GLY A 229 1.90 34.32 2.97
C GLY A 229 3.14 34.18 3.85
N GLN A 230 3.66 32.97 4.06
CA GLN A 230 4.84 32.74 4.89
C GLN A 230 6.12 33.15 4.14
N GLU A 231 7.08 33.65 4.91
CA GLU A 231 8.39 34.09 4.43
C GLU A 231 9.51 33.18 4.95
N ALA A 232 10.56 33.02 4.15
CA ALA A 232 11.79 32.33 4.51
C ALA A 232 13.00 33.16 4.04
N LEU A 233 14.03 33.23 4.87
CA LEU A 233 15.26 33.93 4.54
C LEU A 233 16.22 32.99 3.82
N LEU A 234 16.67 33.40 2.64
CA LEU A 234 17.74 32.76 1.89
C LEU A 234 19.04 33.55 2.15
N PRO A 235 20.06 32.94 2.78
CA PRO A 235 21.34 33.61 3.06
C PRO A 235 22.13 33.79 1.76
N VAL A 236 21.80 34.84 1.01
CA VAL A 236 22.56 35.30 -0.15
C VAL A 236 23.51 36.42 0.27
N THR A 237 24.60 36.55 -0.45
CA THR A 237 25.66 37.55 -0.24
C THR A 237 25.48 38.75 -1.18
N ALA A 238 26.21 39.84 -0.90
CA ALA A 238 26.22 41.04 -1.75
C ALA A 238 26.79 40.80 -3.17
N GLN A 239 27.39 39.63 -3.43
CA GLN A 239 27.95 39.25 -4.72
C GLN A 239 26.98 38.39 -5.55
N ASP A 240 25.97 37.79 -4.92
CA ASP A 240 25.00 36.94 -5.59
C ASP A 240 24.11 37.77 -6.53
N SER A 241 23.83 37.22 -7.71
CA SER A 241 23.08 37.88 -8.79
C SER A 241 21.69 37.28 -9.01
N GLY A 242 21.24 36.40 -8.11
CA GLY A 242 19.94 35.76 -8.24
C GLY A 242 19.77 34.53 -7.36
N VAL A 243 18.57 33.96 -7.39
CA VAL A 243 18.24 32.67 -6.78
C VAL A 243 17.43 31.79 -7.72
N ARG A 244 17.57 30.49 -7.51
CA ARG A 244 16.81 29.42 -8.13
C ARG A 244 16.20 28.59 -7.02
N VAL A 245 14.88 28.46 -6.99
CA VAL A 245 14.16 27.71 -5.96
C VAL A 245 13.32 26.62 -6.63
N TRP A 246 13.55 25.37 -6.23
CA TRP A 246 12.78 24.22 -6.69
C TRP A 246 11.70 23.90 -5.66
N TYR A 247 10.46 23.85 -6.11
CA TYR A 247 9.30 23.65 -5.26
C TYR A 247 8.19 22.90 -6.01
N ALA A 248 7.11 22.54 -5.34
CA ALA A 248 5.85 22.19 -5.99
C ALA A 248 4.67 22.63 -5.14
N PRO A 249 3.51 22.93 -5.74
CA PRO A 249 2.26 23.04 -5.01
C PRO A 249 1.99 21.79 -4.17
N LEU A 250 1.46 21.92 -2.96
CA LEU A 250 1.21 20.79 -2.06
C LEU A 250 0.40 19.66 -2.73
N ARG A 251 -0.50 20.01 -3.66
CA ARG A 251 -1.39 19.09 -4.39
C ARG A 251 -0.94 18.73 -5.82
N ALA A 252 0.19 19.26 -6.29
CA ALA A 252 0.70 18.96 -7.63
C ALA A 252 1.94 18.06 -7.55
N ASP A 253 2.10 17.23 -8.58
CA ASP A 253 3.27 16.35 -8.72
C ASP A 253 4.36 16.98 -9.59
N GLU A 254 4.02 18.04 -10.33
CA GLU A 254 4.95 18.78 -11.17
C GLU A 254 5.87 19.65 -10.33
N ALA A 255 7.18 19.50 -10.56
CA ALA A 255 8.17 20.36 -9.95
C ALA A 255 8.23 21.71 -10.67
N HIS A 256 8.12 22.78 -9.91
CA HIS A 256 8.25 24.14 -10.39
C HIS A 256 9.65 24.69 -10.10
N LEU A 257 10.12 25.57 -10.98
CA LEU A 257 11.36 26.30 -10.80
C LEU A 257 11.09 27.80 -10.79
N PHE A 258 11.27 28.41 -9.62
CA PHE A 258 11.27 29.86 -9.47
C PHE A 258 12.67 30.41 -9.75
N ARG A 259 12.73 31.45 -10.58
CA ARG A 259 13.96 32.15 -10.96
C ARG A 259 13.79 33.63 -10.67
N ALA A 260 14.69 34.18 -9.87
CA ALA A 260 14.82 35.62 -9.68
C ALA A 260 16.29 35.98 -9.92
N ASP A 261 16.53 36.93 -10.83
CA ASP A 261 17.86 37.47 -11.11
C ASP A 261 17.85 38.97 -10.79
N TRP A 262 18.97 39.47 -10.27
CA TRP A 262 19.18 40.88 -9.95
C TRP A 262 20.63 41.27 -10.18
N THR A 263 20.89 42.58 -10.24
CA THR A 263 22.27 43.08 -10.31
C THR A 263 22.82 43.18 -8.88
N PRO A 264 23.96 42.54 -8.56
CA PRO A 264 24.53 42.63 -7.23
C PRO A 264 24.90 44.09 -6.92
N PRO A 265 24.65 44.59 -5.69
CA PRO A 265 25.04 45.95 -5.30
C PRO A 265 26.56 46.18 -5.46
N ALA A 266 27.38 45.16 -5.22
CA ALA A 266 28.84 45.22 -5.45
C ALA A 266 29.24 45.43 -6.94
N ARG A 267 28.33 45.19 -7.89
CA ARG A 267 28.53 45.43 -9.33
C ARG A 267 27.71 46.60 -9.86
N ALA A 268 26.94 47.29 -9.02
CA ALA A 268 26.15 48.45 -9.45
C ALA A 268 27.04 49.63 -9.86
N GLU A 269 28.20 49.78 -9.21
CA GLU A 269 29.17 50.86 -9.48
C GLU A 269 30.07 50.61 -10.70
N SER A 270 30.21 49.36 -11.15
CA SER A 270 31.06 49.00 -12.31
C SER A 270 30.34 49.06 -13.66
N ARG A 271 29.17 49.70 -13.71
CA ARG A 271 28.41 49.92 -14.94
C ARG A 271 29.09 50.99 -15.80
N VAL A 272 30.15 50.61 -16.51
CA VAL A 272 30.66 51.37 -17.65
C VAL A 272 29.58 51.33 -18.73
N LEU A 273 28.89 52.45 -18.92
CA LEU A 273 28.06 52.68 -20.09
C LEU A 273 29.01 52.66 -21.31
N ASN A 274 28.79 51.70 -22.22
CA ASN A 274 29.16 51.88 -23.62
C ASN A 274 27.96 52.46 -24.35
#